data_AF-A0A7K1Z4Z3-F1
#
_entry.id   AF-A0A7K1Z4Z3-F1
#
_cell.length_a   1.000
_cell.length_b   1.000
_cell.length_c   1.000
_cell.angle_alpha   90.00
_cell.angle_beta   90.00
_cell.angle_gamma   90.00
#
_symmetry.space_group_name_H-M   'P 1'
#
loop_
_entity.id
_entity.type
_entity.pdbx_description
1 polymer ?
#
loop_
_entity_poly.entity_id
_entity_poly.type
_entity_poly.pdbx_seq_one_letter_code
_entity_poly.pdbx_strand_id
1 'polypeptide(L)'
;MVDLYDLNTRHQAAFFWGSIALLIVVLKFPDVRRSISNLLLAFFKPSIFLSVVGLLLTTVAISAGGVYVGKCLGAFETPPVVTSAIWSCTSGIFLMVAKIRQSQGERIVGQKLAETLAPAAILSILLNFSVMGIWWEIGTFPLVTAVGFLAGFASLREEYSPATRLLNRALVIWALVMLSRTVHSLINSPGAWISLVESLVYPMWLSLGALPYVYLVAQYDKIRFILGRKSKNITAEEYGDRWPLTVDKAKLCCRHSAVWVESSRKKYRLNGLSKGTLERYGYTVYELEDIWRSNPEFEGFRVSIGPLIRDGLDLEK
;
A
#
# COMPACT_ATOMS: atom_id res chain seq x y z
N MET A 1 29.43 -6.68 8.93
CA MET A 1 28.89 -7.97 8.44
C MET A 1 27.46 -8.05 8.92
N VAL A 2 26.50 -8.27 8.02
CA VAL A 2 25.14 -8.63 8.44
C VAL A 2 25.25 -10.07 8.90
N ASP A 3 25.23 -10.32 10.20
CA ASP A 3 25.27 -11.69 10.71
C ASP A 3 23.97 -12.39 10.29
N LEU A 4 24.11 -13.34 9.36
CA LEU A 4 23.08 -14.31 8.99
C LEU A 4 22.63 -15.18 10.18
N TYR A 5 23.22 -14.96 11.37
CA TYR A 5 22.88 -15.58 12.65
C TYR A 5 21.53 -15.12 13.23
N ASP A 6 21.01 -13.96 12.78
CA ASP A 6 19.70 -13.44 13.21
C ASP A 6 18.52 -14.04 12.42
N LEU A 7 18.81 -14.87 11.41
CA LEU A 7 17.79 -15.63 10.69
C LEU A 7 17.35 -16.84 11.52
N ASN A 8 16.19 -16.70 12.15
CA ASN A 8 15.57 -17.82 12.84
C ASN A 8 15.27 -18.99 11.87
N THR A 9 15.21 -20.23 12.37
CA THR A 9 15.12 -21.45 11.54
C THR A 9 13.89 -21.47 10.63
N ARG A 10 12.80 -20.80 11.02
CA ARG A 10 11.63 -20.57 10.17
C ARG A 10 11.94 -19.73 8.94
N HIS A 11 12.69 -18.65 9.10
CA HIS A 11 13.09 -17.79 7.97
C HIS A 11 13.99 -18.56 7.01
N GLN A 12 14.87 -19.40 7.56
CA GLN A 12 15.72 -20.29 6.76
C GLN A 12 14.87 -21.31 5.97
N ALA A 13 13.89 -21.95 6.61
CA ALA A 13 12.97 -22.89 5.94
C ALA A 13 12.12 -22.19 4.87
N ALA A 14 11.63 -20.98 5.16
CA ALA A 14 10.86 -20.17 4.22
C ALA A 14 11.70 -19.77 3.00
N PHE A 15 12.94 -19.32 3.22
CA PHE A 15 13.86 -18.96 2.14
C PHE A 15 14.21 -20.17 1.29
N PHE A 16 14.48 -21.33 1.91
CA PHE A 16 14.78 -22.58 1.23
C PHE A 16 13.64 -23.00 0.30
N TRP A 17 12.42 -23.16 0.83
CA TRP A 17 11.27 -23.58 0.05
C TRP A 17 10.78 -22.52 -0.94
N GLY A 18 10.82 -21.24 -0.56
CA GLY A 18 10.46 -20.12 -1.43
C GLY A 18 11.37 -20.03 -2.65
N SER A 19 12.67 -20.22 -2.46
CA SER A 19 13.65 -20.24 -3.55
C SER A 19 13.43 -21.42 -4.49
N ILE A 20 13.15 -22.61 -3.94
CA ILE A 20 12.81 -23.80 -4.75
C ILE A 20 11.52 -23.57 -5.55
N ALA A 21 10.46 -23.09 -4.90
CA ALA A 21 9.19 -22.83 -5.56
C ALA A 21 9.34 -21.78 -6.67
N LEU A 22 10.05 -20.68 -6.39
CA LEU A 22 10.34 -19.65 -7.37
C LEU A 22 11.15 -20.19 -8.54
N LEU A 23 12.19 -20.99 -8.28
CA LEU A 23 13.00 -21.63 -9.32
C LEU A 23 12.13 -22.52 -10.22
N ILE A 24 11.30 -23.39 -9.64
CA ILE A 24 10.39 -24.26 -10.38
C ILE A 24 9.45 -23.43 -11.26
N VAL A 25 8.86 -22.37 -10.71
CA VAL A 25 7.92 -21.52 -11.44
C VAL A 25 8.61 -20.76 -12.58
N VAL A 26 9.78 -20.18 -12.33
CA VAL A 26 10.60 -19.46 -13.32
C VAL A 26 11.02 -20.39 -14.47
N LEU A 27 11.41 -21.63 -14.15
CA LEU A 27 11.83 -22.61 -15.16
C LEU A 27 10.66 -23.16 -15.97
N LYS A 28 9.49 -23.38 -15.35
CA LYS A 28 8.33 -23.98 -16.02
C LYS A 28 7.46 -22.99 -16.77
N PHE A 29 7.34 -21.75 -16.29
CA PHE A 29 6.37 -20.78 -16.81
C PHE A 29 7.06 -19.59 -17.49
N PRO A 30 7.12 -19.55 -18.85
CA PRO A 30 7.81 -18.49 -19.57
C PRO A 30 7.21 -17.11 -19.33
N ASP A 31 5.90 -17.02 -19.12
CA ASP A 31 5.20 -15.76 -18.85
C ASP A 31 5.56 -15.17 -17.48
N VAL A 32 5.88 -16.03 -16.50
CA VAL A 32 6.34 -15.57 -15.19
C VAL A 32 7.71 -14.91 -15.31
N ARG A 33 8.60 -15.42 -16.16
CA ARG A 33 9.90 -14.77 -16.42
C ARG A 33 9.74 -13.36 -16.96
N ARG A 34 8.81 -13.18 -17.91
CA ARG A 34 8.48 -11.85 -18.46
C ARG A 34 7.88 -10.95 -17.38
N SER A 35 6.96 -11.46 -16.57
CA SER A 35 6.35 -10.69 -15.47
C SER A 35 7.39 -10.25 -14.44
N ILE A 36 8.30 -11.13 -14.02
CA ILE A 36 9.38 -10.80 -13.08
C ILE A 36 10.29 -9.73 -13.67
N SER A 37 10.69 -9.87 -14.94
CA SER A 37 11.53 -8.87 -15.62
C SER A 37 10.85 -7.50 -15.68
N ASN A 38 9.58 -7.46 -16.08
CA ASN A 38 8.80 -6.21 -16.12
C ASN A 38 8.66 -5.57 -14.73
N LEU A 39 8.49 -6.39 -13.69
CA LEU A 39 8.36 -5.95 -12.32
C LEU A 39 9.69 -5.37 -11.79
N LEU A 40 10.82 -6.02 -12.10
CA LEU A 40 12.15 -5.50 -11.80
C LEU A 40 12.40 -4.17 -12.52
N LEU A 41 12.07 -4.07 -13.81
CA LEU A 41 12.19 -2.82 -14.57
C LEU A 41 11.28 -1.72 -14.01
N ALA A 42 10.10 -2.07 -13.49
CA ALA A 42 9.20 -1.10 -12.86
C ALA A 42 9.81 -0.48 -11.60
N PHE A 43 10.58 -1.24 -10.80
CA PHE A 43 11.28 -0.71 -9.62
C PHE A 43 12.28 0.40 -9.97
N PHE A 44 12.86 0.38 -11.16
CA PHE A 44 13.81 1.41 -11.62
C PHE A 44 13.14 2.66 -12.21
N LYS A 45 11.80 2.71 -12.29
CA LYS A 45 11.12 3.97 -12.67
C LYS A 45 11.37 5.02 -11.59
N PRO A 46 11.83 6.25 -11.91
CA PRO A 46 12.28 7.24 -10.92
C PRO A 46 11.29 7.52 -9.78
N SER A 47 10.00 7.51 -10.08
CA SER A 47 8.94 7.74 -9.09
C SER A 47 8.80 6.59 -8.07
N ILE A 48 8.96 5.35 -8.53
CA ILE A 48 8.88 4.15 -7.68
C ILE A 48 10.19 4.00 -6.93
N PHE A 49 11.32 4.13 -7.65
CA PHE A 49 12.65 4.03 -7.09
C PHE A 49 12.85 4.98 -5.90
N LEU A 50 12.52 6.27 -6.06
CA LEU A 50 12.66 7.25 -4.98
C LEU A 50 11.78 6.94 -3.76
N SER A 51 10.57 6.42 -4.01
CA SER A 51 9.62 6.03 -2.97
C SER A 51 10.09 4.80 -2.19
N VAL A 52 10.65 3.80 -2.88
CA VAL A 52 11.15 2.57 -2.26
C VAL A 52 12.46 2.83 -1.52
N VAL A 53 13.41 3.52 -2.16
CA VAL A 53 14.70 3.86 -1.53
C VAL A 53 14.49 4.77 -0.32
N GLY A 54 13.64 5.79 -0.43
CA GLY A 54 13.35 6.65 0.72
C GLY A 54 12.68 5.90 1.87
N LEU A 55 11.81 4.91 1.58
CA LEU A 55 11.25 4.03 2.61
C LEU A 55 12.34 3.22 3.30
N LEU A 56 13.24 2.60 2.53
CA LEU A 56 14.35 1.81 3.09
C LEU A 56 15.30 2.67 3.95
N LEU A 57 15.65 3.87 3.49
CA LEU A 57 16.46 4.82 4.26
C LEU A 57 15.75 5.25 5.55
N THR A 58 14.44 5.47 5.47
CA THR A 58 13.61 5.79 6.63
C THR A 58 13.59 4.63 7.63
N THR A 59 13.43 3.39 7.17
CA THR A 59 13.52 2.19 8.01
C THR A 59 14.87 2.15 8.72
N VAL A 60 15.99 2.31 8.00
CA VAL A 60 17.33 2.32 8.59
C VAL A 60 17.48 3.41 9.65
N ALA A 61 16.99 4.62 9.37
CA ALA A 61 17.04 5.73 10.32
C ALA A 61 16.21 5.46 11.59
N ILE A 62 15.01 4.91 11.45
CA ILE A 62 14.14 4.54 12.58
C ILE A 62 14.77 3.41 13.40
N SER A 63 15.34 2.41 12.72
CA SER A 63 16.06 1.29 13.37
C SER A 63 17.26 1.80 14.16
N ALA A 64 18.06 2.71 13.60
CA ALA A 64 19.20 3.32 14.28
C ALA A 64 18.76 4.16 15.50
N GLY A 65 17.68 4.94 15.35
CA GLY A 65 17.09 5.70 16.46
C GLY A 65 16.55 4.79 17.56
N GLY A 66 15.91 3.68 17.21
CA GLY A 66 15.42 2.67 18.15
C GLY A 66 16.54 2.04 18.98
N VAL A 67 17.69 1.73 18.36
CA VAL A 67 18.88 1.22 19.07
C VAL A 67 19.47 2.28 19.99
N TYR A 68 19.53 3.53 19.54
CA TYR A 68 20.02 4.62 20.38
C TYR A 68 19.16 4.78 21.65
N VAL A 69 17.83 4.81 21.49
CA VAL A 69 16.89 4.85 22.63
C VAL A 69 17.01 3.60 23.50
N GLY A 70 17.12 2.41 22.87
CA GLY A 70 17.31 1.14 23.55
C GLY A 70 18.56 1.11 24.42
N LYS A 71 19.68 1.67 23.94
CA LYS A 71 20.93 1.82 24.72
C LYS A 71 20.77 2.78 25.90
N CYS A 72 20.09 3.91 25.70
CA CYS A 72 19.81 4.84 26.78
C CYS A 72 18.92 4.24 27.89
N LEU A 73 18.03 3.31 27.53
CA LEU A 73 17.12 2.64 28.45
C LEU A 73 17.66 1.30 28.99
N GLY A 74 18.86 0.87 28.57
CA GLY A 74 19.43 -0.44 28.92
C GLY A 74 18.62 -1.63 28.40
N ALA A 75 17.85 -1.45 27.32
CA ALA A 75 16.91 -2.45 26.80
C ALA A 75 17.47 -3.23 25.60
N PHE A 76 18.00 -2.56 24.57
CA PHE A 76 18.40 -3.21 23.30
C PHE A 76 19.72 -2.63 22.77
N GLU A 77 20.65 -3.51 22.39
CA GLU A 77 21.99 -3.11 21.92
C GLU A 77 22.16 -3.14 20.39
N THR A 78 21.40 -3.99 19.69
CA THR A 78 21.53 -4.21 18.25
C THR A 78 20.20 -3.98 17.51
N PRO A 79 20.25 -3.43 16.29
CA PRO A 79 19.04 -3.28 15.47
C PRO A 79 18.62 -4.66 14.94
N PRO A 80 17.35 -5.07 15.09
CA PRO A 80 16.86 -6.30 14.48
C PRO A 80 16.68 -6.09 12.97
N VAL A 81 17.77 -6.33 12.22
CA VAL A 81 17.88 -6.08 10.78
C VAL A 81 16.89 -6.96 10.00
N VAL A 82 16.76 -8.23 10.40
CA VAL A 82 15.84 -9.19 9.76
C VAL A 82 14.39 -8.72 9.92
N THR A 83 14.00 -8.32 11.13
CA THR A 83 12.66 -7.78 11.40
C THR A 83 12.39 -6.52 10.58
N SER A 84 13.37 -5.63 10.45
CA SER A 84 13.28 -4.41 9.65
C SER A 84 13.10 -4.70 8.15
N ALA A 85 13.82 -5.70 7.64
CA ALA A 85 13.74 -6.14 6.25
C ALA A 85 12.37 -6.78 5.94
N ILE A 86 11.92 -7.71 6.80
CA ILE A 86 10.60 -8.35 6.68
C ILE A 86 9.49 -7.31 6.77
N TRP A 87 9.59 -6.38 7.72
CA TRP A 87 8.63 -5.28 7.87
C TRP A 87 8.58 -4.42 6.60
N SER A 88 9.73 -4.06 6.02
CA SER A 88 9.80 -3.25 4.80
C SER A 88 9.11 -3.94 3.62
N CYS A 89 9.29 -5.25 3.46
CA CYS A 89 8.68 -6.04 2.38
C CYS A 89 7.20 -6.37 2.60
N THR A 90 6.67 -6.18 3.82
CA THR A 90 5.27 -6.48 4.14
C THR A 90 4.51 -5.19 4.46
N SER A 91 4.62 -4.71 5.70
CA SER A 91 3.93 -3.55 6.22
C SER A 91 4.41 -2.24 5.58
N GLY A 92 5.69 -2.14 5.25
CA GLY A 92 6.26 -0.97 4.56
C GLY A 92 5.63 -0.76 3.17
N ILE A 93 5.57 -1.81 2.34
CA ILE A 93 4.85 -1.77 1.06
C ILE A 93 3.37 -1.47 1.28
N PHE A 94 2.74 -2.10 2.28
CA PHE A 94 1.34 -1.84 2.58
C PHE A 94 1.08 -0.37 2.91
N LEU A 95 1.90 0.28 3.74
CA LEU A 95 1.74 1.70 4.06
C LEU A 95 1.88 2.59 2.81
N MET A 96 2.75 2.21 1.88
CA MET A 96 2.88 2.90 0.59
C MET A 96 1.66 2.68 -0.33
N VAL A 97 0.95 1.55 -0.20
CA VAL A 97 -0.34 1.34 -0.86
C VAL A 97 -1.47 2.08 -0.14
N ALA A 98 -1.45 2.14 1.19
CA ALA A 98 -2.43 2.86 2.00
C ALA A 98 -2.41 4.38 1.72
N LYS A 99 -1.25 4.94 1.36
CA LYS A 99 -1.12 6.30 0.80
C LYS A 99 -2.13 6.57 -0.33
N ILE A 100 -2.43 5.57 -1.16
CA ILE A 100 -3.35 5.68 -2.30
C ILE A 100 -4.82 5.79 -1.84
N ARG A 101 -5.14 5.25 -0.66
CA ARG A 101 -6.51 5.27 -0.12
C ARG A 101 -6.79 6.53 0.68
N GLN A 102 -5.80 7.07 1.39
CA GLN A 102 -5.94 8.35 2.12
C GLN A 102 -6.30 9.52 1.19
N SER A 103 -5.79 9.51 -0.04
CA SER A 103 -6.13 10.52 -1.04
C SER A 103 -7.57 10.40 -1.57
N GLN A 104 -8.31 9.33 -1.28
CA GLN A 104 -9.73 9.22 -1.67
C GLN A 104 -10.71 9.85 -0.66
N GLY A 105 -10.21 10.62 0.32
CA GLY A 105 -11.05 11.39 1.24
C GLY A 105 -11.56 10.59 2.46
N GLU A 106 -11.15 9.34 2.62
CA GLU A 106 -11.45 8.57 3.83
C GLU A 106 -10.65 9.13 5.02
N ARG A 107 -11.30 9.94 5.86
CA ARG A 107 -10.82 10.31 7.21
C ARG A 107 -10.84 9.08 8.13
N ILE A 108 -10.01 8.08 7.85
CA ILE A 108 -10.00 6.80 8.58
C ILE A 108 -8.56 6.26 8.64
N VAL A 109 -7.58 7.11 8.92
CA VAL A 109 -6.18 6.65 9.01
C VAL A 109 -5.98 5.80 10.27
N GLY A 110 -6.48 6.24 11.44
CA GLY A 110 -6.29 5.52 12.70
C GLY A 110 -7.00 4.16 12.76
N GLN A 111 -8.27 4.11 12.35
CA GLN A 111 -9.06 2.88 12.38
C GLN A 111 -8.60 1.87 11.32
N LYS A 112 -8.28 2.30 10.08
CA LYS A 112 -7.72 1.39 9.07
C LYS A 112 -6.28 0.96 9.38
N LEU A 113 -5.49 1.78 10.10
CA LEU A 113 -4.19 1.35 10.61
C LEU A 113 -4.36 0.20 11.60
N ALA A 114 -5.26 0.32 12.57
CA ALA A 114 -5.49 -0.73 13.57
C ALA A 114 -5.97 -2.04 12.92
N GLU A 115 -6.90 -1.95 11.98
CA GLU A 115 -7.41 -3.10 11.22
C GLU A 115 -6.35 -3.80 10.36
N THR A 116 -5.29 -3.08 9.95
CA THR A 116 -4.21 -3.65 9.14
C THR A 116 -3.01 -4.11 9.99
N LEU A 117 -2.64 -3.33 11.00
CA LEU A 117 -1.46 -3.60 11.82
C LEU A 117 -1.72 -4.73 12.83
N ALA A 118 -2.96 -4.93 13.28
CA ALA A 118 -3.26 -6.01 14.22
C ALA A 118 -3.00 -7.42 13.63
N PRO A 119 -3.47 -7.77 12.42
CA PRO A 119 -3.10 -9.04 11.78
C PRO A 119 -1.60 -9.18 11.52
N ALA A 120 -0.92 -8.09 11.13
CA ALA A 120 0.52 -8.09 10.87
C ALA A 120 1.34 -8.33 12.14
N ALA A 121 0.92 -7.74 13.27
CA ALA A 121 1.52 -7.96 14.58
C ALA A 121 1.28 -9.39 15.10
N ILE A 122 0.06 -9.93 14.91
CA ILE A 122 -0.23 -11.33 15.27
C ILE A 122 0.66 -12.27 14.43
N LEU A 123 0.78 -12.00 13.13
CA LEU A 123 1.64 -12.78 12.24
C LEU A 123 3.12 -12.63 12.64
N SER A 124 3.59 -11.44 13.02
CA SER A 124 4.99 -11.23 13.43
C SER A 124 5.34 -11.98 14.72
N ILE A 125 4.43 -12.03 15.70
CA ILE A 125 4.61 -12.84 16.92
C ILE A 125 4.70 -14.32 16.53
N LEU A 126 3.73 -14.81 15.75
CA LEU A 126 3.70 -16.22 15.36
C LEU A 126 4.96 -16.60 14.61
N LEU A 127 5.44 -15.76 13.69
CA LEU A 127 6.61 -16.02 12.84
C LEU A 127 7.96 -15.92 13.57
N ASN A 128 8.11 -15.01 14.53
CA ASN A 128 9.41 -14.73 15.14
C ASN A 128 9.60 -15.36 16.52
N PHE A 129 8.53 -15.62 17.27
CA PHE A 129 8.64 -16.02 18.68
C PHE A 129 8.62 -17.54 18.90
N SER A 130 7.70 -18.26 18.25
CA SER A 130 7.59 -19.72 18.37
C SER A 130 8.32 -20.40 17.23
N VAL A 131 9.64 -20.51 17.35
CA VAL A 131 10.44 -21.14 16.32
C VAL A 131 10.92 -22.52 16.75
N MET A 132 10.76 -23.49 15.84
CA MET A 132 11.09 -24.89 16.09
C MET A 132 12.52 -25.20 15.65
N GLY A 133 13.01 -26.40 15.99
CA GLY A 133 14.27 -26.89 15.43
C GLY A 133 14.19 -26.91 13.89
N ILE A 134 15.32 -26.67 13.23
CA ILE A 134 15.39 -26.49 11.77
C ILE A 134 14.72 -27.63 10.98
N TRP A 135 14.88 -28.88 11.42
CA TRP A 135 14.27 -30.04 10.77
C TRP A 135 12.74 -30.04 10.85
N TRP A 136 12.18 -29.57 11.97
CA TRP A 136 10.73 -29.42 12.11
C TRP A 136 10.23 -28.30 11.22
N GLU A 137 10.88 -27.14 11.20
CA GLU A 137 10.47 -26.02 10.34
C GLU A 137 10.54 -26.39 8.86
N ILE A 138 11.59 -27.09 8.39
CA ILE A 138 11.69 -27.55 7.00
C ILE A 138 10.53 -28.47 6.61
N GLY A 139 10.06 -29.34 7.52
CA GLY A 139 8.94 -30.24 7.26
C GLY A 139 7.58 -29.57 7.37
N THR A 140 7.34 -28.77 8.42
CA THR A 140 6.03 -28.19 8.69
C THR A 140 5.74 -26.97 7.82
N PHE A 141 6.75 -26.18 7.47
CA PHE A 141 6.57 -24.96 6.68
C PHE A 141 5.90 -25.21 5.31
N PRO A 142 6.38 -26.13 4.44
CA PRO A 142 5.74 -26.39 3.15
C PRO A 142 4.34 -26.99 3.33
N LEU A 143 4.12 -27.81 4.36
CA LEU A 143 2.82 -28.41 4.66
C LEU A 143 1.78 -27.33 5.02
N VAL A 144 2.11 -26.45 5.98
CA VAL A 144 1.23 -25.35 6.40
C VAL A 144 0.98 -24.39 5.24
N THR A 145 2.01 -24.09 4.45
CA THR A 145 1.90 -23.23 3.27
C THR A 145 0.97 -23.87 2.23
N ALA A 146 1.10 -25.16 1.94
CA ALA A 146 0.23 -25.88 1.02
C ALA A 146 -1.22 -25.91 1.50
N VAL A 147 -1.45 -26.18 2.79
CA VAL A 147 -2.79 -26.12 3.41
C VAL A 147 -3.38 -24.71 3.28
N GLY A 148 -2.59 -23.66 3.51
CA GLY A 148 -2.99 -22.27 3.34
C GLY A 148 -3.40 -21.92 1.91
N PHE A 149 -2.60 -22.33 0.92
CA PHE A 149 -2.92 -22.14 -0.49
C PHE A 149 -4.20 -22.89 -0.89
N LEU A 150 -4.35 -24.14 -0.46
CA LEU A 150 -5.55 -24.93 -0.73
C LEU A 150 -6.79 -24.32 -0.06
N ALA A 151 -6.66 -23.81 1.16
CA ALA A 151 -7.75 -23.14 1.86
C ALA A 151 -8.20 -21.88 1.10
N GLY A 152 -7.25 -21.05 0.68
CA GLY A 152 -7.51 -19.85 -0.11
C GLY A 152 -8.06 -20.13 -1.51
N PHE A 153 -7.60 -21.20 -2.16
CA PHE A 153 -8.14 -21.63 -3.45
C PHE A 153 -9.57 -22.18 -3.30
N ALA A 154 -9.81 -23.02 -2.30
CA ALA A 154 -11.13 -23.58 -2.01
C ALA A 154 -12.14 -22.47 -1.67
N SER A 155 -11.72 -21.41 -0.98
CA SER A 155 -12.60 -20.28 -0.65
C SER A 155 -13.07 -19.46 -1.87
N LEU A 156 -12.52 -19.69 -3.06
CA LEU A 156 -12.94 -19.00 -4.29
C LEU A 156 -14.26 -19.54 -4.86
N ARG A 157 -14.70 -20.73 -4.44
CA ARG A 157 -15.94 -21.36 -4.93
C ARG A 157 -16.74 -21.89 -3.75
N GLU A 158 -18.03 -21.53 -3.68
CA GLU A 158 -18.92 -21.96 -2.58
C GLU A 158 -19.05 -23.48 -2.49
N GLU A 159 -18.92 -24.18 -3.62
CA GLU A 159 -18.91 -25.65 -3.72
C GLU A 159 -17.89 -26.32 -2.77
N TYR A 160 -16.73 -25.68 -2.54
CA TYR A 160 -15.68 -26.22 -1.69
C TYR A 160 -15.74 -25.72 -0.23
N SER A 161 -16.85 -25.09 0.18
CA SER A 161 -17.07 -24.61 1.55
C SER A 161 -16.77 -25.65 2.65
N PRO A 162 -17.11 -26.95 2.50
CA PRO A 162 -16.72 -27.97 3.49
C PRO A 162 -15.20 -28.15 3.60
N ALA A 163 -14.49 -28.16 2.47
CA ALA A 163 -13.03 -28.29 2.42
C ALA A 163 -12.35 -27.06 3.02
N THR A 164 -12.82 -25.84 2.69
CA THR A 164 -12.32 -24.60 3.29
C THR A 164 -12.45 -24.62 4.82
N ARG A 165 -13.59 -25.08 5.35
CA ARG A 165 -13.80 -25.21 6.80
C ARG A 165 -12.82 -26.19 7.44
N LEU A 166 -12.57 -27.33 6.81
CA LEU A 166 -11.61 -28.33 7.30
C LEU A 166 -10.17 -27.78 7.31
N LEU A 167 -9.73 -27.18 6.19
CA LEU A 167 -8.39 -26.63 6.06
C LEU A 167 -8.17 -25.47 7.03
N ASN A 168 -9.15 -24.59 7.20
CA ASN A 168 -9.08 -23.52 8.19
C ASN A 168 -9.01 -24.06 9.63
N ARG A 169 -9.74 -25.13 9.97
CA ARG A 169 -9.60 -25.78 11.29
C ARG A 169 -8.18 -26.32 11.50
N ALA A 170 -7.58 -26.93 10.48
CA ALA A 170 -6.20 -27.40 10.56
C ALA A 170 -5.20 -26.24 10.81
N LEU A 171 -5.36 -25.12 10.10
CA LEU A 171 -4.55 -23.91 10.30
C LEU A 171 -4.74 -23.32 11.71
N VAL A 172 -5.97 -23.30 12.23
CA VAL A 172 -6.26 -22.84 13.59
C VAL A 172 -5.61 -23.75 14.64
N ILE A 173 -5.72 -25.08 14.48
CA ILE A 173 -5.05 -26.03 15.38
C ILE A 173 -3.55 -25.80 15.37
N TRP A 174 -2.95 -25.64 14.19
CA TRP A 174 -1.52 -25.36 14.08
C TRP A 174 -1.14 -24.03 14.77
N ALA A 175 -1.94 -22.97 14.58
CA ALA A 175 -1.72 -21.69 15.26
C ALA A 175 -1.83 -21.82 16.79
N LEU A 176 -2.78 -22.61 17.31
CA LEU A 176 -2.92 -22.89 18.74
C LEU A 176 -1.72 -23.67 19.30
N VAL A 177 -1.15 -24.61 18.53
CA VAL A 177 0.09 -25.32 18.91
C VAL A 177 1.28 -24.37 18.98
N MET A 178 1.40 -23.42 18.05
CA MET A 178 2.44 -22.37 18.12
C MET A 178 2.22 -21.46 19.33
N LEU A 179 0.96 -21.12 19.62
CA LEU A 179 0.62 -20.28 20.76
C LEU A 179 0.91 -20.97 22.09
N SER A 180 0.59 -22.25 22.25
CA SER A 180 0.88 -22.99 23.48
C SER A 180 2.38 -23.07 23.74
N ARG A 181 3.18 -23.25 22.67
CA ARG A 181 4.64 -23.26 22.76
C ARG A 181 5.22 -21.89 23.10
N THR A 182 4.62 -20.82 22.57
CA THR A 182 4.92 -19.43 22.94
C THR A 182 4.70 -19.21 24.45
N VAL A 183 3.53 -19.61 24.96
CA VAL A 183 3.19 -19.50 26.38
C VAL A 183 4.16 -20.31 27.24
N HIS A 184 4.50 -21.53 26.83
CA HIS A 184 5.47 -22.36 27.51
C HIS A 184 6.86 -21.70 27.58
N SER A 185 7.31 -21.05 26.51
CA SER A 185 8.57 -20.29 26.48
C SER A 185 8.54 -19.10 27.44
N LEU A 186 7.44 -18.35 27.47
CA LEU A 186 7.26 -17.20 28.38
C LEU A 186 7.28 -17.59 29.85
N ILE A 187 6.70 -18.73 30.20
CA ILE A 187 6.67 -19.22 31.59
C ILE A 187 8.07 -19.69 32.02
N ASN A 188 8.81 -20.35 31.13
CA ASN A 188 10.05 -21.05 31.49
C ASN A 188 11.33 -20.25 31.23
N SER A 189 11.25 -19.07 30.62
CA SER A 189 12.43 -18.28 30.25
C SER A 189 12.19 -16.79 30.46
N PRO A 190 12.81 -16.17 31.48
CA PRO A 190 12.66 -14.73 31.75
C PRO A 190 13.01 -13.84 30.54
N GLY A 191 14.04 -14.21 29.77
CA GLY A 191 14.43 -13.50 28.55
C GLY A 191 13.39 -13.56 27.41
N ALA A 192 12.45 -14.51 27.48
CA ALA A 192 11.38 -14.62 26.48
C ALA A 192 10.36 -13.47 26.57
N TRP A 193 10.22 -12.82 27.73
CA TRP A 193 9.38 -11.63 27.84
C TRP A 193 9.97 -10.44 27.09
N ILE A 194 11.29 -10.28 27.13
CA ILE A 194 12.00 -9.21 26.43
C ILE A 194 11.86 -9.40 24.93
N SER A 195 12.13 -10.61 24.43
CA SER A 195 11.99 -10.91 22.99
C SER A 195 10.55 -10.83 22.49
N LEU A 196 9.55 -11.11 23.34
CA LEU A 196 8.14 -10.88 23.01
C LEU A 196 7.88 -9.39 22.79
N VAL A 197 8.32 -8.55 23.73
CA VAL A 197 8.18 -7.09 23.65
C VAL A 197 8.91 -6.56 22.42
N GLU A 198 10.12 -7.02 22.11
CA GLU A 198 10.84 -6.67 20.87
C GLU A 198 10.02 -7.02 19.62
N SER A 199 9.53 -8.26 19.53
CA SER A 199 8.79 -8.76 18.37
C SER A 199 7.44 -8.05 18.12
N LEU A 200 6.91 -7.41 19.16
CA LEU A 200 5.66 -6.64 19.15
C LEU A 200 5.88 -5.15 18.92
N VAL A 201 6.71 -4.54 19.76
CA VAL A 201 6.93 -3.09 19.81
C VAL A 201 7.74 -2.63 18.61
N TYR A 202 8.70 -3.42 18.14
CA TYR A 202 9.59 -2.99 17.08
C TYR A 202 8.89 -2.82 15.72
N PRO A 203 8.06 -3.77 15.23
CA PRO A 203 7.27 -3.54 14.01
C PRO A 203 6.30 -2.35 14.14
N MET A 204 5.72 -2.13 15.33
CA MET A 204 4.86 -0.97 15.59
C MET A 204 5.66 0.33 15.54
N TRP A 205 6.85 0.36 16.13
CA TRP A 205 7.78 1.48 16.08
C TRP A 205 8.19 1.83 14.66
N LEU A 206 8.50 0.84 13.82
CA LEU A 206 8.76 1.04 12.40
C LEU A 206 7.53 1.63 11.67
N SER A 207 6.35 1.12 11.98
CA SER A 207 5.11 1.56 11.34
C SER A 207 4.76 3.00 11.68
N LEU A 208 4.84 3.37 12.96
CA LEU A 208 4.61 4.73 13.43
C LEU A 208 5.70 5.69 12.94
N GLY A 209 6.97 5.27 13.03
CA GLY A 209 8.11 6.06 12.58
C GLY A 209 8.12 6.31 11.07
N ALA A 210 7.52 5.41 10.27
CA ALA A 210 7.41 5.57 8.83
C ALA A 210 6.29 6.54 8.39
N LEU A 211 5.31 6.84 9.26
CA LEU A 211 4.17 7.70 8.90
C LEU A 211 4.56 9.09 8.41
N PRO A 212 5.51 9.83 9.04
CA PRO A 212 5.97 11.12 8.52
C PRO A 212 6.49 11.02 7.09
N TYR A 213 7.29 9.99 6.78
CA TYR A 213 7.81 9.76 5.44
C TYR A 213 6.68 9.47 4.43
N VAL A 214 5.77 8.56 4.78
CA VAL A 214 4.61 8.23 3.92
C VAL A 214 3.77 9.47 3.63
N TYR A 215 3.55 10.32 4.65
CA TYR A 215 2.85 11.60 4.49
C TYR A 215 3.60 12.56 3.55
N LEU A 216 4.91 12.74 3.72
CA LEU A 216 5.73 13.60 2.86
C LEU A 216 5.69 13.14 1.40
N VAL A 217 5.80 11.83 1.16
CA VAL A 217 5.71 11.24 -0.17
C VAL A 217 4.31 11.37 -0.76
N ALA A 218 3.25 11.35 0.06
CA ALA A 218 1.89 11.64 -0.39
C ALA A 218 1.71 13.11 -0.82
N GLN A 219 2.27 14.04 -0.05
CA GLN A 219 2.21 15.47 -0.38
C GLN A 219 3.05 15.81 -1.61
N TYR A 220 4.24 15.23 -1.76
CA TYR A 220 5.11 15.44 -2.91
C TYR A 220 4.40 15.11 -4.23
N ASP A 221 3.70 13.98 -4.31
CA ASP A 221 2.97 13.58 -5.51
C ASP A 221 1.83 14.55 -5.84
N LYS A 222 1.13 15.04 -4.82
CA LYS A 222 0.06 16.04 -4.98
C LYS A 222 0.62 17.38 -5.47
N ILE A 223 1.74 17.84 -4.90
CA ILE A 223 2.43 19.07 -5.33
C ILE A 223 2.90 18.91 -6.77
N ARG A 224 3.57 17.79 -7.09
CA ARG A 224 4.00 17.48 -8.44
C ARG A 224 2.83 17.43 -9.41
N PHE A 225 1.66 16.92 -8.99
CA PHE A 225 0.41 16.93 -9.74
C PHE A 225 -0.09 18.36 -10.05
N ILE A 226 -0.08 19.24 -9.06
CA ILE A 226 -0.47 20.64 -9.21
C ILE A 226 0.50 21.38 -10.14
N LEU A 227 1.81 21.20 -9.94
CA LEU A 227 2.83 21.96 -10.68
C LEU A 227 2.91 21.57 -12.15
N GLY A 228 2.69 20.29 -12.48
CA GLY A 228 2.72 19.83 -13.86
C GLY A 228 1.38 19.90 -14.60
N ARG A 229 0.32 20.44 -14.00
CA ARG A 229 -0.94 20.68 -14.73
C ARG A 229 -0.78 21.91 -15.62
N LYS A 230 -1.40 21.86 -16.79
CA LYS A 230 -1.56 23.03 -17.65
C LYS A 230 -2.89 23.69 -17.31
N SER A 231 -2.94 25.02 -17.35
CA SER A 231 -4.17 25.73 -17.02
C SER A 231 -4.29 27.06 -17.73
N LYS A 232 -5.52 27.42 -18.10
CA LYS A 232 -5.89 28.69 -18.71
C LYS A 232 -7.12 29.26 -18.00
N ASN A 233 -7.14 30.56 -17.74
CA ASN A 233 -8.36 31.22 -17.28
C ASN A 233 -9.28 31.42 -18.49
N ILE A 234 -10.56 31.11 -18.34
CA ILE A 234 -11.59 31.21 -19.38
C ILE A 234 -12.78 31.99 -18.84
N THR A 235 -13.42 32.77 -19.70
CA THR A 235 -14.59 33.58 -19.31
C THR A 235 -15.73 33.45 -20.29
N ALA A 236 -16.94 33.80 -19.83
CA ALA A 236 -18.14 33.82 -20.65
C ALA A 236 -17.99 34.74 -21.86
N GLU A 237 -17.30 35.88 -21.72
CA GLU A 237 -17.07 36.83 -22.82
C GLU A 237 -16.21 36.23 -23.94
N GLU A 238 -15.18 35.44 -23.61
CA GLU A 238 -14.31 34.81 -24.60
C GLU A 238 -15.04 33.75 -25.45
N TYR A 239 -16.02 33.06 -24.85
CA TYR A 239 -16.75 31.96 -25.49
C TYR A 239 -18.08 32.38 -26.11
N GLY A 240 -18.64 33.52 -25.69
CA GLY A 240 -19.95 34.01 -26.13
C GLY A 240 -21.03 32.96 -25.93
N ASP A 241 -21.80 32.71 -26.98
CA ASP A 241 -22.92 31.74 -26.95
C ASP A 241 -22.47 30.29 -26.68
N ARG A 242 -21.19 29.98 -26.94
CA ARG A 242 -20.62 28.65 -26.70
C ARG A 242 -20.25 28.41 -25.23
N TRP A 243 -20.42 29.39 -24.34
CA TRP A 243 -20.11 29.26 -22.92
C TRP A 243 -21.07 28.28 -22.22
N PRO A 244 -20.61 27.13 -21.70
CA PRO A 244 -21.53 26.12 -21.18
C PRO A 244 -21.78 26.22 -19.67
N LEU A 245 -21.20 27.20 -18.97
CA LEU A 245 -21.25 27.28 -17.52
C LEU A 245 -22.20 28.40 -17.05
N THR A 246 -22.76 28.26 -15.84
CA THR A 246 -23.58 29.30 -15.19
C THR A 246 -22.75 30.38 -14.50
N VAL A 247 -21.45 30.15 -14.32
CA VAL A 247 -20.50 31.12 -13.73
C VAL A 247 -19.84 31.93 -14.83
N ASP A 248 -19.47 33.18 -14.55
CA ASP A 248 -18.87 34.08 -15.57
C ASP A 248 -17.41 33.73 -15.91
N LYS A 249 -16.72 33.07 -14.98
CA LYS A 249 -15.29 32.76 -15.10
C LYS A 249 -14.94 31.43 -14.45
N ALA A 250 -14.01 30.73 -15.07
CA ALA A 250 -13.46 29.48 -14.57
C ALA A 250 -12.00 29.33 -14.96
N LYS A 251 -11.30 28.41 -14.29
CA LYS A 251 -9.94 28.00 -14.67
C LYS A 251 -9.97 26.62 -15.30
N LEU A 252 -9.76 26.55 -16.61
CA LEU A 252 -9.65 25.30 -17.35
C LEU A 252 -8.30 24.66 -17.04
N CYS A 253 -8.30 23.39 -16.64
CA CYS A 253 -7.11 22.65 -16.27
C CYS A 253 -7.04 21.32 -17.02
N CYS A 254 -5.80 20.91 -17.36
CA CYS A 254 -5.53 19.64 -18.01
C CYS A 254 -4.26 18.99 -17.46
N ARG A 255 -4.30 17.66 -17.32
CA ARG A 255 -3.13 16.83 -17.04
C ARG A 255 -3.37 15.37 -17.41
N HIS A 256 -2.49 14.75 -18.19
CA HIS A 256 -2.60 13.36 -18.62
C HIS A 256 -3.98 13.07 -19.23
N SER A 257 -4.44 13.99 -20.08
CA SER A 257 -5.76 13.98 -20.73
C SER A 257 -6.96 14.01 -19.78
N ALA A 258 -6.77 14.19 -18.48
CA ALA A 258 -7.85 14.54 -17.56
C ALA A 258 -8.14 16.04 -17.67
N VAL A 259 -9.38 16.40 -17.99
CA VAL A 259 -9.81 17.80 -18.17
C VAL A 259 -10.86 18.15 -17.10
N TRP A 260 -10.67 19.27 -16.42
CA TRP A 260 -11.58 19.78 -15.40
C TRP A 260 -11.58 21.31 -15.37
N VAL A 261 -12.59 21.90 -14.74
CA VAL A 261 -12.65 23.34 -14.47
C VAL A 261 -12.63 23.61 -12.97
N GLU A 262 -11.92 24.66 -12.56
CA GLU A 262 -11.93 25.16 -11.19
C GLU A 262 -12.72 26.46 -11.10
N SER A 263 -13.75 26.50 -10.24
CA SER A 263 -14.53 27.71 -9.95
C SER A 263 -14.95 27.70 -8.48
N SER A 264 -14.87 28.85 -7.80
CA SER A 264 -15.19 29.00 -6.37
C SER A 264 -14.54 27.93 -5.47
N ARG A 265 -13.27 27.59 -5.73
CA ARG A 265 -12.48 26.52 -5.06
C ARG A 265 -12.99 25.08 -5.26
N LYS A 266 -14.06 24.87 -6.04
CA LYS A 266 -14.56 23.56 -6.44
C LYS A 266 -13.91 23.12 -7.77
N LYS A 267 -13.78 21.80 -7.96
CA LYS A 267 -13.24 21.19 -9.18
C LYS A 267 -14.34 20.36 -9.85
N TYR A 268 -14.74 20.74 -11.05
CA TYR A 268 -15.80 20.06 -11.79
C TYR A 268 -15.23 19.22 -12.90
N ARG A 269 -15.62 17.95 -12.97
CA ARG A 269 -15.15 17.03 -14.02
C ARG A 269 -15.70 17.43 -15.38
N LEU A 270 -14.87 17.41 -16.41
CA LEU A 270 -15.32 17.61 -17.81
C LEU A 270 -15.26 16.32 -18.63
N ASN A 271 -14.45 15.34 -18.24
CA ASN A 271 -14.35 14.06 -18.94
C ASN A 271 -14.22 12.85 -18.00
N GLY A 272 -14.36 11.63 -18.55
CA GLY A 272 -14.32 10.39 -17.77
C GLY A 272 -13.01 10.16 -17.00
N LEU A 273 -11.88 10.68 -17.49
CA LEU A 273 -10.57 10.52 -16.85
C LEU A 273 -10.37 11.44 -15.63
N SER A 274 -11.05 12.59 -15.62
CA SER A 274 -10.82 13.62 -14.60
C SER A 274 -11.25 13.23 -13.20
N LYS A 275 -12.33 12.46 -13.04
CA LYS A 275 -12.81 12.00 -11.72
C LYS A 275 -11.76 11.14 -11.02
N GLY A 276 -11.39 10.01 -11.62
CA GLY A 276 -10.41 9.09 -11.03
C GLY A 276 -9.02 9.72 -10.87
N THR A 277 -8.64 10.64 -11.77
CA THR A 277 -7.38 11.38 -11.66
C THR A 277 -7.39 12.32 -10.46
N LEU A 278 -8.42 13.14 -10.29
CA LEU A 278 -8.50 14.10 -9.18
C LEU A 278 -8.68 13.40 -7.83
N GLU A 279 -9.52 12.38 -7.76
CA GLU A 279 -9.74 11.58 -6.54
C GLU A 279 -8.46 10.87 -6.10
N ARG A 280 -7.64 10.36 -7.03
CA ARG A 280 -6.33 9.77 -6.69
C ARG A 280 -5.42 10.74 -5.94
N TYR A 281 -5.60 12.05 -6.08
CA TYR A 281 -4.74 13.08 -5.46
C TYR A 281 -5.38 13.85 -4.30
N GLY A 282 -6.48 13.36 -3.69
CA GLY A 282 -7.02 14.04 -2.51
C GLY A 282 -8.00 15.16 -2.82
N TYR A 283 -8.59 15.19 -4.01
CA TYR A 283 -9.53 16.23 -4.38
C TYR A 283 -10.97 15.72 -4.37
N THR A 284 -11.85 16.50 -3.74
CA THR A 284 -13.29 16.39 -3.95
C THR A 284 -13.61 16.83 -5.37
N VAL A 285 -14.25 15.95 -6.13
CA VAL A 285 -14.70 16.19 -7.50
C VAL A 285 -16.20 16.46 -7.47
N TYR A 286 -16.61 17.53 -8.14
CA TYR A 286 -17.99 17.92 -8.31
C TYR A 286 -18.47 17.53 -9.71
N GLU A 287 -19.75 17.21 -9.78
CA GLU A 287 -20.45 16.90 -11.01
C GLU A 287 -20.74 18.21 -11.76
N LEU A 288 -20.59 18.22 -13.08
CA LEU A 288 -20.68 19.46 -13.87
C LEU A 288 -22.09 20.04 -13.83
N GLU A 289 -23.08 19.18 -13.63
CA GLU A 289 -24.51 19.45 -13.51
C GLU A 289 -24.83 20.60 -12.54
N ASP A 290 -24.01 20.79 -11.50
CA ASP A 290 -24.13 21.88 -10.52
C ASP A 290 -23.98 23.27 -11.15
N ILE A 291 -23.22 23.38 -12.24
CA ILE A 291 -22.88 24.64 -12.91
C ILE A 291 -23.13 24.60 -14.42
N TRP A 292 -23.84 23.60 -14.92
CA TRP A 292 -24.07 23.42 -16.35
C TRP A 292 -25.23 24.30 -16.83
N ARG A 293 -24.96 25.22 -17.76
CA ARG A 293 -25.96 26.10 -18.35
C ARG A 293 -26.95 25.31 -19.23
N SER A 294 -28.24 25.55 -19.04
CA SER A 294 -29.28 25.05 -19.93
C SER A 294 -29.19 25.73 -21.30
N ASN A 295 -29.58 25.02 -22.35
CA ASN A 295 -29.63 25.56 -23.70
C ASN A 295 -30.93 26.37 -23.86
N PRO A 296 -30.87 27.68 -24.19
CA PRO A 296 -32.07 28.49 -24.37
C PRO A 296 -32.87 28.12 -25.63
N GLU A 297 -32.25 27.50 -26.64
CA GLU A 297 -32.91 27.13 -27.90
C GLU A 297 -33.68 25.82 -27.81
N PHE A 298 -33.26 24.90 -26.91
CA PHE A 298 -33.84 23.56 -26.80
C PHE A 298 -34.11 23.21 -25.34
N GLU A 299 -35.39 23.17 -24.97
CA GLU A 299 -35.82 22.84 -23.62
C GLU A 299 -35.35 21.44 -23.19
N GLY A 300 -34.83 21.32 -21.97
CA GLY A 300 -34.26 20.08 -21.43
C GLY A 300 -32.83 19.78 -21.89
N PHE A 301 -32.28 20.51 -22.89
CA PHE A 301 -30.90 20.34 -23.32
C PHE A 301 -29.95 21.26 -22.56
N ARG A 302 -28.67 20.87 -22.52
CA ARG A 302 -27.59 21.68 -21.97
C ARG A 302 -26.67 22.17 -23.07
N VAL A 303 -26.02 23.32 -22.85
CA VAL A 303 -25.04 23.85 -23.80
C VAL A 303 -23.84 22.90 -23.89
N SER A 304 -23.38 22.59 -25.11
CA SER A 304 -22.32 21.60 -25.30
C SER A 304 -21.02 21.98 -24.59
N ILE A 305 -20.45 21.02 -23.84
CA ILE A 305 -19.17 21.17 -23.14
C ILE A 305 -17.98 20.72 -24.01
N GLY A 306 -18.26 20.20 -25.21
CA GLY A 306 -17.25 19.72 -26.15
C GLY A 306 -16.17 20.75 -26.52
N PRO A 307 -16.48 22.05 -26.68
CA PRO A 307 -15.45 23.09 -26.84
C PRO A 307 -14.46 23.14 -25.66
N LEU A 308 -14.95 23.15 -24.42
CA LEU A 308 -14.07 23.19 -23.23
C LEU A 308 -13.21 21.93 -23.10
N ILE A 309 -13.74 20.76 -23.44
CA ILE A 309 -12.96 19.51 -23.43
C ILE A 309 -11.84 19.59 -24.46
N ARG A 310 -12.13 20.03 -25.69
CA ARG A 310 -11.12 20.18 -26.76
C ARG A 310 -10.05 21.19 -26.37
N ASP A 311 -10.45 22.38 -25.96
CA ASP A 311 -9.52 23.43 -25.54
C ASP A 311 -8.65 22.97 -24.36
N GLY A 312 -9.22 22.19 -23.44
CA GLY A 312 -8.48 21.61 -22.32
C GLY A 312 -7.45 20.59 -22.76
N LEU A 313 -7.80 19.69 -23.69
CA LEU A 313 -6.85 18.73 -24.26
C LEU A 313 -5.75 19.43 -25.07
N ASP A 314 -6.06 20.53 -25.74
CA ASP A 314 -5.09 21.33 -26.48
C ASP A 314 -4.07 22.04 -25.57
N LEU A 315 -4.35 22.19 -24.27
CA LEU A 315 -3.35 22.69 -23.30
C LEU A 315 -2.17 21.71 -23.10
N GLU A 316 -2.31 20.44 -23.46
CA GLU A 316 -1.29 19.39 -23.27
C GLU A 316 -0.40 19.17 -24.50
N LYS A 317 -0.77 19.74 -25.66
CA LYS A 317 0.05 19.75 -26.89
C LYS A 317 1.18 20.78 -26.80
#